data_AF-A0A3L8NZD4-F1
#
_entry.id   AF-A0A3L8NZD4-F1
#
_cell.length_a   1.000
_cell.length_b   1.000
_cell.length_c   1.000
_cell.angle_alpha   90.00
_cell.angle_beta   90.00
_cell.angle_gamma   90.00
#
_symmetry.space_group_name_H-M   'P 1'
#
loop_
_entity.id
_entity.type
_entity.pdbx_description
1 polymer ?
#
loop_
_entity_poly.entity_id
_entity_poly.type
_entity_poly.pdbx_seq_one_letter_code
_entity_poly.pdbx_strand_id
1 'polypeptide(L)'
;MAERYAVPDDLGWVATRRTPAPQVTIALLPDGPPFALHGASAAIWLAVVDLADPAAVVTRVAEETEQPEDVVREGVLGFLEELAGRGFLRPA
;
A
#
# COMPACT_ATOMS: atom_id res chain seq x y z
N MET A 1 15.54 9.07 -6.55
CA MET A 1 15.09 8.07 -7.54
C MET A 1 14.09 7.21 -6.82
N ALA A 2 12.88 7.00 -7.35
CA ALA A 2 11.87 6.22 -6.65
C ALA A 2 12.29 4.74 -6.65
N GLU A 3 12.62 4.20 -5.47
CA GLU A 3 12.92 2.78 -5.31
C GLU A 3 11.64 1.97 -5.53
N ARG A 4 11.74 0.86 -6.24
CA ARG A 4 10.61 -0.07 -6.39
C ARG A 4 10.35 -0.74 -5.06
N TYR A 5 9.12 -1.18 -4.84
CA TYR A 5 8.75 -1.94 -3.65
C TYR A 5 8.39 -3.38 -4.02
N ALA A 6 8.77 -4.30 -3.13
CA ALA A 6 8.34 -5.69 -3.16
C ALA A 6 7.68 -6.07 -1.82
N VAL A 7 6.71 -6.98 -1.88
CA VAL A 7 6.11 -7.58 -0.69
C VAL A 7 7.08 -8.64 -0.14
N PRO A 8 7.42 -8.60 1.16
CA PRO A 8 8.21 -9.64 1.81
C PRO A 8 7.58 -11.04 1.68
N ASP A 9 8.41 -12.08 1.51
CA ASP A 9 7.95 -13.48 1.44
C ASP A 9 7.28 -13.97 2.73
N ASP A 10 7.63 -13.35 3.85
CA ASP A 10 7.09 -13.60 5.19
C ASP A 10 5.87 -12.73 5.52
N LEU A 11 5.25 -12.06 4.54
CA LEU A 11 4.06 -11.24 4.76
C LEU A 11 2.82 -11.86 4.12
N GLY A 12 1.79 -12.10 4.94
CA GLY A 12 0.45 -12.46 4.49
C GLY A 12 -0.47 -11.25 4.46
N TRP A 13 -1.39 -11.20 3.50
CA TRP A 13 -2.43 -10.17 3.45
C TRP A 13 -3.74 -10.71 2.88
N VAL A 14 -4.85 -10.07 3.28
CA VAL A 14 -6.20 -10.38 2.79
C VAL A 14 -6.95 -9.08 2.51
N ALA A 15 -7.55 -8.98 1.33
CA ALA A 15 -8.43 -7.87 0.97
C ALA A 15 -9.90 -8.26 1.16
N THR A 16 -10.65 -7.42 1.86
CA THR A 16 -12.10 -7.51 1.97
C THR A 16 -12.73 -6.53 0.99
N ARG A 17 -13.36 -7.06 -0.06
CA ARG A 17 -14.03 -6.27 -1.12
C ARG A 17 -15.54 -6.12 -0.93
N ARG A 18 -16.09 -6.59 0.20
CA ARG A 18 -17.54 -6.55 0.50
C ARG A 18 -17.98 -5.28 1.23
N THR A 19 -17.09 -4.30 1.39
CA THR A 19 -17.33 -3.05 2.10
C THR A 19 -17.36 -1.88 1.11
N PRO A 20 -18.07 -0.78 1.43
CA PRO A 20 -18.15 0.40 0.57
C PRO A 20 -16.80 1.10 0.38
N ALA A 21 -15.83 0.86 1.26
CA ALA A 21 -14.44 1.29 1.12
C ALA A 21 -13.51 0.07 1.23
N PRO A 22 -12.37 0.04 0.51
CA PRO A 22 -11.45 -1.08 0.56
C PRO A 22 -10.89 -1.27 1.97
N GLN A 23 -10.77 -2.54 2.37
CA GLN A 23 -10.15 -2.94 3.62
C GLN A 23 -9.14 -4.03 3.33
N VAL A 24 -7.95 -3.90 3.91
CA VAL A 24 -6.89 -4.91 3.83
C VAL A 24 -6.39 -5.19 5.24
N THR A 25 -6.19 -6.46 5.57
CA THR A 25 -5.45 -6.85 6.76
C THR A 25 -4.13 -7.45 6.34
N ILE A 26 -3.02 -6.95 6.89
CA ILE A 26 -1.66 -7.43 6.65
C ILE A 26 -1.07 -8.00 7.95
N ALA A 27 -0.23 -9.02 7.86
CA ALA A 27 0.48 -9.58 9.01
C ALA A 27 1.80 -10.21 8.57
N LEU A 28 2.86 -10.03 9.36
CA LEU A 28 4.07 -10.85 9.21
C LEU A 28 3.77 -12.26 9.73
N LEU A 29 4.22 -13.28 9.02
CA LEU A 29 3.99 -14.68 9.33
C LEU A 29 5.25 -15.30 9.94
N PRO A 30 5.10 -16.30 10.84
CA PRO A 30 3.83 -16.86 11.31
C PRO A 30 3.16 -16.08 12.47
N ASP A 31 3.90 -15.22 13.19
CA ASP A 31 3.47 -14.72 14.52
C ASP A 31 3.29 -13.18 14.62
N GLY A 32 3.36 -12.46 13.50
CA GLY A 32 3.22 -11.01 13.49
C GLY A 32 1.79 -10.54 13.81
N PRO A 33 1.62 -9.44 14.57
CA PRO A 33 0.30 -8.91 14.86
C PRO A 33 -0.37 -8.41 13.57
N PRO A 34 -1.70 -8.63 13.40
CA PRO A 34 -2.41 -8.12 12.24
C PRO A 34 -2.51 -6.59 12.30
N PHE A 35 -2.29 -5.96 11.15
CA PHE A 35 -2.42 -4.53 10.94
C PHE A 35 -3.53 -4.28 9.90
N ALA A 36 -4.52 -3.46 10.27
CA ALA A 36 -5.68 -3.19 9.44
C ALA A 36 -5.51 -1.87 8.68
N LEU A 37 -5.70 -1.94 7.36
CA LEU A 37 -5.71 -0.84 6.43
C LEU A 37 -7.14 -0.56 5.97
N HIS A 38 -7.50 0.71 5.92
CA HIS A 38 -8.85 1.17 5.58
C HIS A 38 -8.81 2.34 4.59
N GLY A 39 -9.76 2.35 3.66
CA GLY A 39 -9.94 3.45 2.70
C GLY A 39 -8.67 3.67 1.88
N ALA A 40 -8.15 4.91 1.89
CA ALA A 40 -6.96 5.29 1.11
C ALA A 40 -5.74 4.41 1.41
N SER A 41 -5.48 4.06 2.67
CA SER A 41 -4.35 3.18 3.03
C SER A 41 -4.45 1.78 2.43
N ALA A 42 -5.67 1.24 2.32
CA ALA A 42 -5.93 -0.04 1.68
C ALA A 42 -5.81 0.07 0.15
N ALA A 43 -6.24 1.18 -0.45
CA ALA A 43 -6.07 1.44 -1.88
C ALA A 43 -4.57 1.53 -2.26
N ILE A 44 -3.77 2.26 -1.47
CA ILE A 44 -2.32 2.36 -1.68
C ILE A 44 -1.66 0.98 -1.60
N TRP A 45 -2.04 0.16 -0.61
CA TRP A 45 -1.55 -1.22 -0.50
C TRP A 45 -1.85 -2.05 -1.74
N LEU A 46 -3.09 -2.05 -2.20
CA LEU A 46 -3.49 -2.81 -3.39
C LEU A 46 -2.73 -2.36 -4.64
N ALA A 47 -2.57 -1.04 -4.80
CA ALA A 47 -1.83 -0.47 -5.92
C ALA A 47 -0.34 -0.85 -5.90
N VAL A 48 0.32 -0.83 -4.74
CA VAL A 48 1.76 -1.17 -4.68
C VAL A 48 2.02 -2.66 -4.90
N VAL A 49 1.11 -3.53 -4.45
CA VAL A 49 1.18 -4.97 -4.72
C VAL A 49 1.11 -5.26 -6.23
N ASP A 50 0.30 -4.50 -6.97
CA ASP A 50 0.11 -4.71 -8.41
C ASP A 50 1.18 -4.03 -9.27
N LEU A 51 1.66 -2.84 -8.88
CA LEU A 51 2.45 -1.97 -9.75
C LEU A 51 3.94 -1.89 -9.40
N ALA A 52 4.34 -2.21 -8.16
CA ALA A 52 5.70 -2.12 -7.59
C ALA A 52 6.43 -0.76 -7.70
N ASP A 53 6.07 0.11 -8.65
CA ASP A 53 6.64 1.43 -8.91
C ASP A 53 5.85 2.53 -8.17
N PRO A 54 6.49 3.31 -7.27
CA PRO A 54 5.82 4.36 -6.52
C PRO A 54 5.13 5.42 -7.40
N ALA A 55 5.69 5.74 -8.56
CA ALA A 55 5.08 6.71 -9.47
C ALA A 55 3.75 6.18 -10.03
N ALA A 56 3.73 4.91 -10.44
CA ALA A 56 2.53 4.24 -10.92
C ALA A 56 1.48 4.09 -9.79
N VAL A 57 1.91 3.86 -8.56
CA VAL A 57 1.02 3.82 -7.37
C VAL A 57 0.35 5.17 -7.15
N VAL A 58 1.09 6.29 -7.22
CA VAL A 58 0.54 7.64 -7.09
C VAL A 58 -0.53 7.89 -8.16
N THR A 59 -0.24 7.61 -9.43
CA THR A 59 -1.20 7.77 -10.52
C THR A 59 -2.44 6.92 -10.28
N ARG A 60 -2.28 5.66 -9.88
CA ARG A 60 -3.40 4.75 -9.61
C ARG A 60 -4.30 5.24 -8.48
N VAL A 61 -3.70 5.71 -7.38
CA VAL A 61 -4.45 6.21 -6.21
C VAL A 61 -5.15 7.53 -6.53
N ALA A 62 -4.52 8.41 -7.31
CA ALA A 62 -5.13 9.65 -7.79
C ALA A 62 -6.40 9.36 -8.62
N GLU A 63 -6.32 8.40 -9.56
CA GLU A 63 -7.47 7.95 -10.36
C GLU A 63 -8.59 7.35 -9.50
N GLU A 64 -8.26 6.46 -8.55
CA GLU A 64 -9.27 5.81 -7.70
C GLU A 64 -9.95 6.75 -6.72
N THR A 65 -9.26 7.80 -6.29
CA THR A 65 -9.78 8.79 -5.32
C THR A 65 -10.37 10.02 -5.99
N GLU A 66 -10.30 10.13 -7.31
CA GLU A 66 -10.68 11.31 -8.10
C GLU A 66 -9.97 12.58 -7.61
N GLN A 67 -8.72 12.45 -7.15
CA GLN A 67 -7.90 13.57 -6.67
C GLN A 67 -6.73 13.86 -7.61
N PRO A 68 -6.26 15.12 -7.68
CA PRO A 68 -5.04 15.45 -8.40
C PRO A 68 -3.81 14.72 -7.85
N GLU A 69 -2.90 14.28 -8.73
CA GLU A 69 -1.68 13.58 -8.32
C GLU A 69 -0.82 14.40 -7.35
N ASP A 70 -0.71 15.70 -7.55
CA ASP A 70 0.04 16.62 -6.70
C ASP A 70 -0.51 16.68 -5.26
N VAL A 71 -1.81 16.46 -5.08
CA VAL A 71 -2.45 16.42 -3.75
C VAL A 71 -2.15 15.11 -3.03
N VAL A 72 -2.20 13.97 -3.73
CA VAL A 72 -2.04 12.65 -3.09
C VAL A 72 -0.58 12.21 -2.99
N ARG A 73 0.31 12.74 -3.83
CA ARG A 73 1.70 12.28 -3.99
C ARG A 73 2.46 12.21 -2.67
N GLU A 74 2.47 13.30 -1.89
CA GLU A 74 3.20 13.34 -0.62
C GLU A 74 2.66 12.31 0.37
N GLY A 75 1.33 12.20 0.49
CA GLY A 75 0.68 11.23 1.38
C GLY A 75 0.94 9.78 0.98
N VAL A 76 0.89 9.49 -0.33
CA VAL A 76 1.17 8.14 -0.86
C VAL A 76 2.63 7.76 -0.62
N LEU A 77 3.58 8.63 -0.98
CA LEU A 77 5.00 8.34 -0.83
C LEU A 77 5.39 8.19 0.65
N GLY A 78 4.92 9.09 1.51
CA GLY A 78 5.15 8.98 2.96
C GLY A 78 4.57 7.69 3.55
N PHE A 79 3.42 7.24 3.06
CA PHE A 79 2.82 5.98 3.51
C PHE A 79 3.61 4.75 3.01
N LEU A 80 4.13 4.76 1.78
CA LEU A 80 4.99 3.68 1.28
C LEU A 80 6.29 3.58 2.08
N GLU A 81 6.89 4.71 2.43
CA GLU A 81 8.06 4.77 3.32
C GLU A 81 7.74 4.24 4.73
N GLU A 82 6.56 4.57 5.28
CA GLU A 82 6.11 4.02 6.56
C GLU A 82 5.94 2.50 6.52
N LEU A 83 5.33 1.96 5.45
CA LEU A 83 5.18 0.52 5.26
C LEU A 83 6.54 -0.17 5.13
N ALA A 84 7.49 0.42 4.40
CA ALA A 84 8.85 -0.09 4.30
C ALA A 84 9.59 -0.04 5.64
N GLY A 85 9.46 1.06 6.38
CA GLY A 85 10.06 1.22 7.71
C GLY A 85 9.51 0.23 8.75
N ARG A 86 8.28 -0.26 8.56
CA ARG A 86 7.65 -1.31 9.37
C ARG A 86 7.98 -2.73 8.89
N GLY A 87 8.72 -2.87 7.79
CA GLY A 87 9.06 -4.16 7.20
C GLY A 87 7.92 -4.81 6.41
N PHE A 88 6.84 -4.07 6.11
CA PHE A 88 5.73 -4.57 5.29
C PHE A 88 5.99 -4.46 3.79
N LEU A 89 6.96 -3.64 3.39
CA LEU A 89 7.52 -3.57 2.05
C LEU A 89 9.04 -3.62 2.15
N ARG A 90 9.70 -4.06 1.07
CA ARG A 90 11.16 -3.96 0.92
C ARG A 90 11.48 -3.18 -0.36
N PRO A 91 12.53 -2.35 -0.37
CA PRO A 91 13.05 -1.81 -1.61
C PRO A 91 13.54 -2.96 -2.51
N ALA A 92 13.19 -2.90 -3.78
CA ALA A 92 13.47 -3.91 -4.80
C ALA A 92 14.58 -3.47 -5.77
#